data_AF-A0A1C0SYK6-F1
#
_entry.id   AF-A0A1C0SYK6-F1
#
_cell.length_a   1.000
_cell.length_b   1.000
_cell.length_c   1.000
_cell.angle_alpha   90.00
_cell.angle_beta   90.00
_cell.angle_gamma   90.00
#
_symmetry.space_group_name_H-M   'P 1'
#
loop_
_entity.id
_entity.type
_entity.pdbx_description
1 polymer ?
#
loop_
_entity_poly.entity_id
_entity_poly.type
_entity_poly.pdbx_seq_one_letter_code
_entity_poly.pdbx_strand_id
1 'polypeptide(L)'
;MHDLPEASGSELSPDDIEMLQRVFDATCFAAHVPRRGESANRLAKFIMDEFRIGNSNERTLLERALWRELRRMPSKTEEMETVDIWVARPARRSPHHR
;
A
#
# COMPACT_ATOMS: atom_id res chain seq x y z
N MET A 1 -6.45 -21.83 41.64
CA MET A 1 -6.96 -20.64 40.94
C MET A 1 -5.99 -20.35 39.81
N HIS A 2 -6.31 -20.76 38.60
CA HIS A 2 -5.55 -20.33 37.41
C HIS A 2 -6.38 -19.23 36.78
N ASP A 3 -5.98 -17.99 37.04
CA ASP A 3 -6.42 -16.82 36.30
C ASP A 3 -5.75 -16.95 34.91
N LEU A 4 -6.49 -17.54 33.97
CA LEU A 4 -6.14 -17.42 32.56
C LEU A 4 -6.25 -15.93 32.25
N PRO A 5 -5.24 -15.30 31.59
CA PRO A 5 -5.47 -13.98 31.06
C PRO A 5 -6.65 -14.13 30.10
N GLU A 6 -7.78 -13.52 30.47
CA GLU A 6 -8.80 -13.15 29.51
C GLU A 6 -8.04 -12.41 28.42
N ALA A 7 -7.70 -13.12 27.35
CA ALA A 7 -7.50 -12.52 26.06
C ALA A 7 -8.86 -11.93 25.76
N SER A 8 -9.10 -10.72 26.29
CA SER A 8 -10.25 -9.90 26.02
C SER A 8 -10.27 -9.80 24.51
N GLY A 9 -11.06 -10.67 23.87
CA GLY A 9 -11.52 -10.44 22.53
C GLY A 9 -12.37 -9.21 22.69
N SER A 10 -11.74 -8.03 22.58
CA SER A 10 -12.41 -6.76 22.65
C SER A 10 -13.49 -6.82 21.58
N GLU A 11 -14.72 -7.08 22.00
CA GLU A 11 -15.88 -6.95 21.13
C GLU A 11 -15.81 -5.52 20.61
N LEU A 12 -15.63 -5.39 19.29
CA LEU A 12 -15.57 -4.09 18.65
C LEU A 12 -16.92 -3.42 18.90
N SER A 13 -16.90 -2.23 19.50
CA SER A 13 -18.10 -1.43 19.59
C SER A 13 -18.60 -1.13 18.17
N PRO A 14 -19.92 -0.99 17.93
CA PRO A 14 -20.41 -0.53 16.63
C PRO A 14 -19.71 0.76 16.17
N ASP A 15 -19.37 1.66 17.08
CA ASP A 15 -18.62 2.88 16.80
C ASP A 15 -17.20 2.60 16.26
N ASP A 16 -16.49 1.63 16.87
CA ASP A 16 -15.18 1.18 16.39
C ASP A 16 -15.28 0.56 15.01
N ILE A 17 -16.31 -0.25 14.76
CA ILE A 17 -16.55 -0.88 13.45
C ILE A 17 -16.78 0.21 12.39
N GLU A 18 -17.60 1.22 12.69
CA GLU A 18 -17.84 2.35 11.78
C GLU A 18 -16.57 3.14 11.50
N MET A 19 -15.77 3.43 12.53
CA MET A 19 -14.48 4.10 12.40
C MET A 19 -13.52 3.29 11.50
N LEU A 20 -13.36 1.99 11.78
CA LEU A 20 -12.48 1.10 11.00
C LEU A 20 -12.93 1.02 9.53
N GLN A 21 -14.24 1.00 9.28
CA GLN A 21 -14.79 1.04 7.93
C GLN A 21 -14.49 2.36 7.21
N ARG A 22 -14.64 3.52 7.89
CA ARG A 22 -14.29 4.83 7.30
C ARG A 22 -12.82 4.93 6.94
N VAL A 23 -11.93 4.47 7.83
CA VAL A 23 -10.48 4.43 7.57
C VAL A 23 -10.16 3.53 6.37
N PHE A 24 -10.79 2.36 6.31
CA PHE A 24 -10.63 1.44 5.20
C PHE A 24 -11.09 2.05 3.87
N ASP A 25 -12.29 2.63 3.82
CA ASP A 25 -12.83 3.27 2.62
C ASP A 25 -11.98 4.44 2.15
N ALA A 26 -11.57 5.32 3.08
CA ALA A 26 -10.73 6.48 2.77
C ALA A 26 -9.37 6.04 2.21
N THR A 27 -8.77 4.99 2.78
CA THR A 27 -7.49 4.46 2.28
C THR A 27 -7.67 3.82 0.91
N CYS A 28 -8.73 3.02 0.70
CA CYS A 28 -9.04 2.44 -0.60
C CYS A 28 -9.23 3.51 -1.69
N PHE A 29 -9.95 4.59 -1.37
CA PHE A 29 -10.16 5.71 -2.27
C PHE A 29 -8.85 6.41 -2.63
N ALA A 30 -8.07 6.80 -1.62
CA ALA A 30 -6.83 7.56 -1.82
C ALA A 30 -5.72 6.75 -2.51
N ALA A 31 -5.61 5.46 -2.21
CA ALA A 31 -4.62 4.57 -2.81
C ALA A 31 -5.16 3.84 -4.06
N HIS A 32 -6.34 4.19 -4.58
CA HIS A 32 -7.00 3.49 -5.70
C HIS A 32 -6.99 1.95 -5.57
N VAL A 33 -7.07 1.44 -4.33
CA VAL A 33 -7.05 0.00 -4.07
C VAL A 33 -8.44 -0.55 -4.36
N PRO A 34 -8.58 -1.55 -5.25
CA PRO A 34 -9.87 -2.16 -5.49
C PRO A 34 -10.41 -2.76 -4.19
N ARG A 35 -11.63 -2.34 -3.82
CA ARG A 35 -12.31 -2.73 -2.58
C ARG A 35 -12.51 -4.25 -2.43
N ARG A 36 -12.38 -4.99 -3.54
CA ARG A 36 -12.43 -6.45 -3.60
C ARG A 36 -11.10 -6.96 -4.13
N GLY A 37 -10.51 -7.91 -3.41
CA GLY A 37 -9.25 -8.54 -3.81
C GLY A 37 -8.29 -8.69 -2.64
N GLU A 38 -7.13 -9.26 -2.95
CA GLU A 38 -6.12 -9.57 -1.93
C GLU A 38 -5.54 -8.30 -1.27
N SER A 39 -5.38 -7.21 -2.03
CA SER A 39 -4.90 -5.93 -1.51
C SER A 39 -5.83 -5.35 -0.45
N ALA A 40 -7.14 -5.35 -0.71
CA ALA A 40 -8.16 -4.95 0.26
C ALA A 40 -8.13 -5.83 1.52
N ASN A 41 -8.00 -7.15 1.39
CA ASN A 41 -7.90 -8.04 2.56
C ASN A 41 -6.64 -7.74 3.40
N ARG A 42 -5.50 -7.51 2.75
CA ARG A 42 -4.23 -7.15 3.41
C ARG A 42 -4.30 -5.80 4.11
N LEU A 43 -5.04 -4.85 3.54
CA LEU A 43 -5.28 -3.53 4.13
C LEU A 43 -6.17 -3.66 5.37
N ALA A 44 -7.31 -4.35 5.26
CA ALA A 44 -8.22 -4.58 6.39
C ALA A 44 -7.51 -5.27 7.57
N LYS A 45 -6.72 -6.31 7.30
CA LYS A 45 -5.92 -7.00 8.32
C LYS A 45 -4.95 -6.06 9.03
N PHE A 46 -4.31 -5.16 8.30
CA PHE A 46 -3.36 -4.23 8.89
C PHE A 46 -4.04 -3.19 9.79
N ILE A 47 -5.16 -2.63 9.35
CA ILE A 47 -5.94 -1.69 10.16
C ILE A 47 -6.43 -2.38 11.45
N MET A 48 -6.89 -3.63 11.36
CA MET A 48 -7.32 -4.40 12.53
C MET A 48 -6.17 -4.76 13.49
N ASP A 49 -4.99 -5.11 12.96
CA ASP A 49 -3.81 -5.42 13.77
C ASP A 49 -3.33 -4.18 14.54
N GLU A 50 -3.25 -3.05 13.84
CA GLU A 50 -2.91 -1.75 14.42
C GLU A 50 -3.90 -1.33 15.53
N PHE A 51 -5.20 -1.52 15.28
CA PHE A 51 -6.23 -1.25 16.27
C PHE A 51 -6.06 -2.15 17.51
N ARG A 52 -5.79 -3.44 17.31
CA ARG A 52 -5.60 -4.42 18.39
C ARG A 52 -4.35 -4.14 19.26
N ILE A 53 -3.31 -3.52 18.68
CA ILE A 53 -2.11 -3.09 19.41
C ILE A 53 -2.40 -1.88 20.31
N GLY A 54 -3.56 -1.24 20.16
CA GLY A 54 -4.01 -0.10 20.98
C GLY A 54 -4.03 1.23 20.23
N ASN A 55 -3.84 1.24 18.90
CA ASN A 55 -4.03 2.44 18.10
C ASN A 55 -5.52 2.59 17.76
N SER A 56 -6.29 3.19 18.68
CA SER A 56 -7.73 3.44 18.49
C SER A 56 -8.04 4.78 17.81
N ASN A 57 -7.02 5.58 17.46
CA ASN A 57 -7.23 6.89 16.84
C ASN A 57 -7.42 6.77 15.32
N GLU A 58 -8.60 7.16 14.83
CA GLU A 58 -8.99 7.18 13.40
C GLU A 58 -7.89 7.80 12.51
N ARG A 59 -7.40 8.99 12.88
CA ARG A 59 -6.38 9.72 12.11
C ARG A 59 -5.06 8.97 12.03
N THR A 60 -4.64 8.34 13.14
CA THR A 60 -3.38 7.59 13.20
C THR A 60 -3.46 6.33 12.37
N LEU A 61 -4.59 5.61 12.43
CA LEU A 61 -4.83 4.43 11.60
C LEU A 61 -4.84 4.79 10.11
N LEU A 62 -5.52 5.87 9.74
CA LEU A 62 -5.59 6.36 8.37
C LEU A 62 -4.21 6.75 7.84
N GLU A 63 -3.45 7.55 8.61
CA GLU A 63 -2.11 7.96 8.21
C GLU A 63 -1.20 6.74 7.99
N ARG A 64 -1.20 5.78 8.93
CA ARG A 64 -0.40 4.55 8.80
C ARG A 64 -0.81 3.71 7.60
N ALA A 65 -2.12 3.54 7.39
CA ALA A 65 -2.66 2.77 6.27
C ALA A 65 -2.30 3.39 4.91
N LEU A 66 -2.45 4.71 4.79
CA LEU A 66 -2.05 5.48 3.60
C LEU A 66 -0.54 5.39 3.36
N TRP A 67 0.28 5.62 4.38
CA TRP A 67 1.74 5.54 4.27
C TRP A 67 2.21 4.17 3.80
N ARG A 68 1.50 3.09 4.15
CA ARG A 68 1.81 1.73 3.72
C ARG A 68 1.45 1.49 2.26
N GLU A 69 0.25 1.89 1.85
CA GLU A 69 -0.22 1.62 0.48
C GLU A 69 0.41 2.58 -0.53
N LEU A 70 0.62 3.86 -0.19
CA LEU A 70 1.33 4.82 -1.05
C LEU A 70 2.79 4.45 -1.27
N ARG A 71 3.49 3.93 -0.25
CA ARG A 71 4.86 3.40 -0.42
C ARG A 71 4.92 2.08 -1.17
N ARG A 72 3.82 1.32 -1.17
CA ARG A 72 3.68 0.09 -1.96
C ARG A 72 3.37 0.35 -3.42
N MET A 73 2.99 1.56 -3.80
CA MET A 73 2.96 1.97 -5.18
C MET A 73 4.38 2.34 -5.61
N PRO A 74 5.17 1.44 -6.24
CA PRO A 74 6.14 1.97 -7.18
C PRO A 74 5.31 2.76 -8.19
N SER A 75 5.63 4.04 -8.32
CA SER A 75 5.10 4.93 -9.34
C SER A 75 5.03 4.18 -10.66
N LYS A 76 3.84 3.66 -10.99
CA LYS A 76 3.54 3.14 -12.32
C LYS A 76 3.21 4.35 -13.20
N THR A 77 4.14 5.29 -13.22
CA THR A 77 4.37 6.18 -14.34
C THR A 77 5.52 5.54 -15.10
N GLU A 78 5.20 4.43 -15.75
CA GLU A 78 5.97 3.96 -16.88
C GLU A 78 5.66 4.91 -18.05
N GLU A 79 6.28 6.08 -18.01
CA GLU A 79 7.02 6.63 -19.14
C GLU A 79 8.37 7.01 -18.53
N MET A 80 9.19 6.04 -18.17
CA MET A 80 10.25 5.61 -19.07
C MET A 80 10.05 6.05 -20.54
N GLU A 81 10.08 7.36 -20.77
CA GLU A 81 10.78 7.95 -21.90
C GLU A 81 12.22 7.43 -21.79
N THR A 82 12.42 6.18 -22.20
CA THR A 82 13.67 5.82 -22.85
C THR A 82 13.64 6.65 -24.12
N VAL A 83 14.12 7.90 -24.02
CA VAL A 83 14.67 8.58 -25.17
C VAL A 83 15.67 7.60 -25.73
N ASP A 84 15.27 6.91 -26.80
CA ASP A 84 16.17 6.18 -27.67
C ASP A 84 17.25 7.20 -28.03
N ILE A 85 18.37 7.14 -27.30
CA ILE A 85 19.57 7.85 -27.67
C ILE A 85 20.02 7.11 -28.92
N TRP A 86 19.53 7.59 -30.08
CA TRP A 86 20.12 7.33 -31.37
C TRP A 86 21.54 7.89 -31.32
N VAL A 87 22.48 7.11 -30.78
CA VAL A 87 23.89 7.26 -31.14
C VAL A 87 23.95 6.90 -32.62
N ALA A 88 23.89 7.95 -33.44
CA ALA A 88 24.23 7.89 -34.83
C ALA A 88 25.61 7.22 -34.95
N ARG A 89 25.63 5.99 -35.48
CA ARG A 89 26.86 5.37 -35.99
C ARG A 89 27.19 6.07 -37.32
N PRO A 90 28.25 6.89 -37.43
CA PRO A 90 28.81 7.16 -38.73
C PRO A 90 29.55 5.88 -39.18
N ALA A 91 28.90 5.09 -40.02
CA ALA A 91 29.61 4.19 -40.91
C ALA A 91 30.46 5.05 -41.86
N ARG A 92 31.79 4.87 -41.84
CA ARG A 92 32.71 4.92 -43.02
C ARG A 92 34.17 4.98 -42.58
N ARG A 93 34.86 3.84 -42.68
CA ARG A 93 35.95 3.62 -43.65
C ARG A 93 36.55 2.23 -43.44
N SER A 94 36.25 1.35 -44.38
CA SER A 94 37.03 0.14 -44.63
C SER A 94 38.47 0.51 -45.02
N PRO A 95 39.51 -0.12 -44.47
CA PRO A 95 40.80 -0.19 -45.14
C PRO A 95 40.74 -1.33 -46.17
N HIS A 96 41.06 -0.99 -47.41
CA HIS A 96 41.15 -1.93 -48.51
C HIS A 96 42.25 -2.97 -48.27
N HIS A 97 41.92 -4.21 -48.63
CA HIS A 97 42.83 -5.32 -48.80
C HIS A 97 43.74 -5.06 -50.01
N ARG A 98 45.06 -5.14 -49.83
CA ARG A 98 45.98 -5.71 -50.82
C ARG A 98 47.30 -6.14 -50.17
#